data_AF-A0A068VBT7-F1
#
_entry.id   AF-A0A068VBT7-F1
#
_cell.length_a   1.000
_cell.length_b   1.000
_cell.length_c   1.000
_cell.angle_alpha   90.00
_cell.angle_beta   90.00
_cell.angle_gamma   90.00
#
_symmetry.space_group_name_H-M   'P 1'
#
loop_
_entity.id
_entity.type
_entity.pdbx_description
1 polymer ?
#
loop_
_entity_poly.entity_id
_entity_poly.type
_entity_poly.pdbx_seq_one_letter_code
_entity_poly.pdbx_strand_id
1 'polypeptide(L)'
;MRLGVKFGKRNFGKQNPRVLSAAAAALLCSSSSLNMPKQIHEIKDFLLTARRKDARSVKIKRSKDVVKFKVRCSKYLYTLCVFDSEKADKLKQSLPPGLSVQDL
;
A
#
# COMPACT_ATOMS: atom_id res chain seq x y z
N MET A 1 -56.20 -24.93 -13.42
CA MET A 1 -55.36 -26.03 -12.90
C MET A 1 -54.14 -25.39 -12.25
N ARG A 2 -54.17 -25.18 -10.93
CA ARG A 2 -53.11 -24.55 -10.13
C ARG A 2 -52.44 -25.64 -9.28
N LEU A 3 -51.15 -25.85 -9.48
CA LEU A 3 -50.19 -26.45 -8.53
C LEU A 3 -48.87 -25.74 -8.84
N GLY A 4 -48.28 -24.87 -8.02
CA GLY A 4 -48.41 -24.66 -6.59
C GLY A 4 -47.31 -25.40 -5.82
N VAL A 5 -46.03 -25.11 -6.10
CA VAL A 5 -44.92 -25.68 -5.33
C VAL A 5 -44.30 -24.57 -4.46
N LYS A 6 -44.69 -24.58 -3.18
CA LYS A 6 -44.07 -23.82 -2.10
C LYS A 6 -42.86 -24.60 -1.57
N PHE A 7 -41.70 -23.98 -1.59
CA PHE A 7 -40.54 -24.35 -0.78
C PHE A 7 -39.75 -23.06 -0.58
N GLY A 8 -39.40 -22.57 0.60
CA GLY A 8 -39.47 -23.02 1.97
C GLY A 8 -38.55 -22.02 2.68
N LYS A 9 -39.12 -21.18 3.55
CA LYS A 9 -38.40 -20.13 4.28
C LYS A 9 -37.20 -20.72 5.01
N ARG A 10 -36.00 -20.17 4.78
CA ARG A 10 -34.90 -20.26 5.74
C ARG A 10 -34.44 -18.85 6.11
N ASN A 11 -34.99 -18.38 7.22
CA ASN A 11 -34.43 -17.34 8.06
C ASN A 11 -33.27 -17.96 8.85
N PHE A 12 -32.05 -17.49 8.59
CA PHE A 12 -30.96 -17.44 9.56
C PHE A 12 -30.53 -15.97 9.53
N GLY A 13 -30.89 -15.17 10.52
CA GLY A 13 -30.21 -15.20 11.81
C GLY A 13 -29.20 -14.06 11.80
N LYS A 14 -29.55 -12.96 12.49
CA LYS A 14 -28.72 -11.77 12.70
C LYS A 14 -27.25 -12.13 12.93
N GLN A 15 -26.35 -11.55 12.15
CA GLN A 15 -24.98 -11.27 12.59
C GLN A 15 -24.57 -9.88 12.10
N ASN A 16 -24.98 -8.87 12.88
CA ASN A 16 -24.20 -7.66 13.04
C ASN A 16 -23.37 -7.83 14.32
N PRO A 17 -22.09 -8.18 14.23
CA PRO A 17 -21.11 -7.75 15.21
C PRO A 17 -20.51 -6.43 14.70
N ARG A 18 -21.07 -5.30 15.17
CA ARG A 18 -20.19 -4.23 15.62
C ARG A 18 -19.19 -4.90 16.57
N VAL A 19 -17.91 -4.57 16.44
CA VAL A 19 -16.77 -5.04 17.25
C VAL A 19 -16.16 -6.39 16.84
N LEU A 20 -15.44 -6.42 15.72
CA LEU A 20 -14.08 -6.95 15.78
C LEU A 20 -13.10 -5.84 15.40
N SER A 21 -12.42 -5.38 16.44
CA SER A 21 -11.22 -4.55 16.40
C SER A 21 -10.26 -5.04 15.30
N ALA A 22 -10.20 -4.31 14.18
CA ALA A 22 -9.13 -4.43 13.21
C ALA A 22 -7.86 -3.68 13.68
N ALA A 23 -7.58 -3.68 15.00
CA ALA A 23 -6.35 -3.13 15.57
C ALA A 23 -5.22 -4.17 15.69
N ALA A 24 -5.43 -5.42 15.29
CA ALA A 24 -4.50 -6.53 15.56
C ALA A 24 -3.69 -7.04 14.36
N ALA A 25 -3.54 -6.26 13.28
CA ALA A 25 -2.60 -6.59 12.18
C ALA A 25 -1.44 -5.58 12.03
N ALA A 26 -1.29 -4.64 12.97
CA ALA A 26 -0.29 -3.57 12.88
C ALA A 26 1.03 -3.86 13.63
N LEU A 27 1.22 -5.06 14.20
CA LEU A 27 2.32 -5.34 15.14
C LEU A 27 3.44 -6.27 14.65
N LEU A 28 3.58 -6.51 13.34
CA LEU A 28 4.78 -7.19 12.82
C LEU A 28 5.28 -6.56 11.52
N CYS A 29 5.96 -5.42 11.62
CA CYS A 29 7.24 -5.23 10.93
C CYS A 29 7.99 -4.01 11.50
N SER A 30 8.17 -3.98 12.81
CA SER A 30 9.19 -3.16 13.46
C SER A 30 10.55 -3.83 13.23
N SER A 31 11.07 -3.78 12.01
CA SER A 31 12.48 -4.04 11.78
C SER A 31 13.13 -2.72 11.44
N SER A 32 13.50 -2.01 12.50
CA SER A 32 14.59 -1.05 12.57
C SER A 32 15.85 -1.70 11.99
N SER A 33 15.96 -1.69 10.67
CA SER A 33 17.21 -2.00 10.01
C SER A 33 18.02 -0.72 9.96
N LEU A 34 19.26 -0.80 10.43
CA LEU A 34 20.32 0.20 10.27
C LEU A 34 20.58 0.41 8.76
N ASN A 35 19.63 1.01 8.06
CA ASN A 35 19.65 1.15 6.62
C ASN A 35 20.35 2.46 6.31
N MET A 36 21.57 2.38 5.81
CA MET A 36 22.16 3.49 5.07
C MET A 36 21.16 3.91 3.97
N PRO A 37 20.58 5.12 4.05
CA PRO A 37 19.64 5.58 3.04
C PRO A 37 20.39 5.78 1.72
N LYS A 38 19.76 5.42 0.62
CA LYS A 38 20.26 5.68 -0.73
C LYS A 38 19.32 6.65 -1.41
N GLN A 39 19.86 7.77 -1.88
CA GLN A 39 19.10 8.71 -2.68
C GLN A 39 19.08 8.26 -4.14
N ILE A 40 17.92 8.33 -4.76
CA ILE A 40 17.74 8.19 -6.20
C ILE A 40 17.45 9.58 -6.76
N HIS A 41 18.19 9.98 -7.79
CA HIS A 41 17.99 11.26 -8.48
C HIS A 41 17.08 11.10 -9.70
N GLU A 42 17.10 9.95 -10.36
CA GLU A 42 16.33 9.70 -11.59
C GLU A 42 15.05 8.89 -11.35
N ILE A 43 14.00 9.27 -12.08
CA ILE A 43 12.72 8.55 -12.07
C ILE A 43 12.87 7.14 -12.65
N LYS A 44 13.76 6.95 -13.64
CA LYS A 44 14.00 5.65 -14.29
C LYS A 44 14.45 4.60 -13.27
N ASP A 45 15.43 4.95 -12.45
CA ASP A 45 15.96 4.09 -11.39
C ASP A 45 14.91 3.80 -10.31
N PHE A 46 14.04 4.77 -10.02
CA PHE A 46 12.92 4.57 -9.11
C PHE A 46 11.94 3.53 -9.63
N LEU A 47 11.50 3.63 -10.88
CA LEU A 47 10.58 2.65 -11.49
C LEU A 47 11.22 1.25 -11.57
N LEU A 48 12.52 1.17 -11.86
CA LEU A 48 13.25 -0.09 -11.82
C LEU A 48 13.23 -0.69 -10.41
N THR A 49 13.49 0.12 -9.39
CA THR A 49 13.51 -0.31 -7.98
C THR A 49 12.13 -0.76 -7.51
N ALA A 50 11.06 -0.04 -7.88
CA ALA A 50 9.68 -0.37 -7.50
C ALA A 50 9.19 -1.69 -8.14
N ARG A 51 9.72 -2.08 -9.30
CA ARG A 51 9.39 -3.35 -9.97
C ARG A 51 10.24 -4.53 -9.53
N ARG A 52 11.33 -4.32 -8.77
CA ARG A 52 12.16 -5.44 -8.33
C ARG A 52 11.43 -6.27 -7.27
N LYS A 53 11.67 -7.59 -7.31
CA LYS A 53 11.12 -8.59 -6.38
C LYS A 53 11.47 -8.36 -4.89
N ASP A 54 12.48 -7.54 -4.60
CA ASP A 54 12.92 -7.22 -3.24
C ASP A 54 12.22 -5.98 -2.64
N ALA A 55 11.45 -5.24 -3.44
CA ALA A 55 10.64 -4.14 -2.96
C ALA A 55 9.40 -4.67 -2.25
N ARG A 56 9.30 -4.39 -0.94
CA ARG A 56 8.19 -4.87 -0.10
C ARG A 56 7.07 -3.85 0.02
N SER A 57 7.44 -2.59 0.18
CA SER A 57 6.47 -1.51 0.41
C SER A 57 7.06 -0.16 -0.01
N VAL A 58 6.20 0.76 -0.41
CA VAL A 58 6.53 2.14 -0.71
C VAL A 58 5.80 3.03 0.29
N LYS A 59 6.55 3.88 1.00
CA LYS A 59 6.00 4.93 1.85
C LYS A 59 6.07 6.25 1.11
N ILE A 60 4.93 6.86 0.83
CA ILE A 60 4.84 8.18 0.20
C ILE A 60 4.71 9.19 1.31
N LYS A 61 5.75 10.02 1.50
CA LYS A 61 5.71 11.12 2.45
C LYS A 61 5.46 12.43 1.70
N ARG A 62 4.30 13.05 1.92
CA ARG A 62 4.02 14.39 1.40
C ARG A 62 4.47 15.45 2.40
N SER A 63 5.25 16.42 1.93
CA SER A 63 5.55 17.68 2.62
C SER A 63 4.92 18.83 1.83
N LYS A 64 5.03 20.08 2.31
CA LYS A 64 4.43 21.26 1.66
C LYS A 64 4.81 21.37 0.18
N ASP A 65 6.11 21.30 -0.12
CA ASP A 65 6.63 21.53 -1.49
C ASP A 65 7.46 20.34 -2.02
N VAL A 66 7.49 19.23 -1.27
CA VAL A 66 8.31 18.07 -1.62
C VAL A 66 7.57 16.79 -1.27
N VAL A 67 7.42 15.91 -2.24
CA VAL A 67 6.95 14.54 -2.05
C VAL A 67 8.15 13.60 -2.09
N LYS A 68 8.27 12.76 -1.07
CA LYS A 68 9.35 11.76 -0.96
C LYS A 68 8.79 10.36 -1.08
N PHE A 69 9.17 9.65 -2.13
CA PHE A 69 8.87 8.23 -2.30
C PHE A 69 9.96 7.40 -1.65
N LYS A 70 9.60 6.66 -0.59
CA LYS A 70 10.52 5.83 0.17
C LYS A 70 10.23 4.36 -0.11
N VAL A 71 11.05 3.73 -0.96
CA VAL A 71 10.93 2.28 -1.24
C VAL A 71 11.70 1.49 -0.20
N ARG A 72 11.02 0.54 0.44
CA ARG A 72 11.67 -0.45 1.33
C ARG A 72 12.10 -1.65 0.50
N CYS A 73 13.40 -1.80 0.32
CA CYS A 73 14.02 -3.00 -0.21
C CYS A 73 14.57 -3.87 0.94
N SER A 74 15.16 -5.02 0.59
CA SER A 74 15.77 -5.92 1.58
C SER A 74 16.87 -5.23 2.40
N LYS A 75 17.84 -4.59 1.74
CA LYS A 75 19.06 -4.03 2.38
C LYS A 75 19.03 -2.51 2.58
N TYR A 76 18.45 -1.76 1.64
CA TYR A 76 18.48 -0.30 1.66
C TYR A 76 17.07 0.30 1.59
N LEU A 77 16.97 1.54 2.05
CA LEU A 77 15.80 2.38 1.82
C LEU A 77 16.16 3.37 0.72
N TYR A 78 15.42 3.30 -0.38
CA TYR A 78 15.63 4.19 -1.51
C TYR A 78 14.66 5.36 -1.40
N THR A 79 15.18 6.58 -1.52
CA THR A 79 14.36 7.80 -1.50
C THR A 79 14.47 8.54 -2.82
N LEU A 80 13.34 8.76 -3.48
CA LEU A 80 13.19 9.73 -4.55
C LEU A 80 12.52 10.99 -3.99
N CYS A 81 13.16 12.14 -4.16
CA CYS A 81 12.58 13.45 -3.83
C CYS A 81 12.02 14.08 -5.10
N VAL A 82 10.74 14.44 -5.09
CA VAL A 82 10.07 15.13 -6.20
C VAL A 82 9.49 16.43 -5.65
N PHE A 83 9.77 17.55 -6.30
CA PHE A 83 9.27 18.86 -5.90
C PHE A 83 7.86 19.12 -6.44
N ASP A 84 7.54 18.62 -7.63
CA ASP A 84 6.23 18.81 -8.25
C ASP A 84 5.21 17.77 -7.77
N SER A 85 4.12 18.24 -7.16
CA SER A 85 3.00 17.41 -6.71
C SER A 85 2.32 16.67 -7.88
N GLU A 86 2.09 17.34 -9.00
CA GLU A 86 1.43 16.74 -10.17
C GLU A 86 2.23 15.57 -10.77
N LYS A 87 3.56 15.70 -10.81
CA LYS A 87 4.43 14.60 -11.25
C LYS A 87 4.40 13.46 -10.24
N ALA A 88 4.35 13.77 -8.95
CA ALA A 88 4.27 12.77 -7.89
C ALA A 88 2.96 11.95 -7.99
N ASP A 89 1.82 12.57 -8.28
CA ASP A 89 0.56 11.84 -8.43
C ASP A 89 0.56 10.92 -9.66
N LYS A 90 1.18 11.34 -10.78
CA LYS A 90 1.42 10.47 -11.96
C LYS A 90 2.34 9.29 -11.61
N LEU A 91 3.39 9.52 -10.81
CA LEU A 91 4.28 8.47 -10.34
C LEU A 91 3.56 7.48 -9.42
N LYS A 92 2.66 7.96 -8.56
CA LYS A 92 1.83 7.10 -7.70
C LYS A 92 0.96 6.16 -8.54
N GLN A 93 0.38 6.64 -9.64
CA GLN A 93 -0.42 5.82 -10.57
C GLN A 93 0.42 4.81 -11.36
N SER A 94 1.69 5.12 -11.61
CA SER A 94 2.60 4.25 -12.36
C SER A 94 3.14 3.08 -11.53
N LEU A 95 2.88 3.06 -10.21
CA LEU A 95 3.30 1.97 -9.35
C LEU A 95 2.50 0.69 -9.64
N PRO A 96 3.15 -0.48 -9.62
CA PRO A 96 2.47 -1.75 -9.88
C PRO A 96 1.41 -2.04 -8.80
N PRO A 97 0.18 -2.47 -9.16
CA PRO A 97 -0.95 -2.63 -8.24
C PRO A 97 -0.82 -3.76 -7.20
N GLY A 98 0.31 -4.48 -7.15
CA GLY A 98 0.60 -5.50 -6.14
C GLY A 98 1.55 -5.04 -5.02
N LEU A 99 2.02 -3.78 -5.07
CA LEU A 99 2.98 -3.27 -4.11
C LEU A 99 2.26 -2.51 -2.99
N SER A 100 2.59 -2.80 -1.73
CA SER A 100 1.94 -2.15 -0.58
C SER A 100 2.35 -0.68 -0.50
N VAL A 101 1.41 0.23 -0.77
CA VAL A 101 1.61 1.68 -0.70
C VAL A 101 1.03 2.20 0.61
N GLN A 102 1.84 2.92 1.39
CA GLN A 102 1.41 3.64 2.59
C GLN A 102 1.63 5.15 2.39
N ASP A 103 0.58 5.94 2.55
CA ASP A 103 0.67 7.41 2.59
C ASP A 103 0.93 7.88 4.04
N LEU A 104 1.88 8.81 4.23
CA LEU A 104 2.37 9.32 5.53
C LEU A 104 2.71 10.83 5.51
#